data_AF-Q12Y81-F1
#
_entry.id   AF-Q12Y81-F1
#
_cell.length_a   1.000
_cell.length_b   1.000
_cell.length_c   1.000
_cell.angle_alpha   90.00
_cell.angle_beta   90.00
_cell.angle_gamma   90.00
#
_symmetry.space_group_name_H-M   'P 1'
#
loop_
_entity.id
_entity.type
_entity.pdbx_description
1 polymer ?
#
loop_
_entity_poly.entity_id
_entity_poly.type
_entity_poly.pdbx_seq_one_letter_code
_entity_poly.pdbx_strand_id
1 'polypeptide(L)'
;MGGKGDISIFQFLWEIRFIFLFYIVGDGITTMVALGYGQEANFFLEGIMLDYGIYTIFLLKSLYIAIIFYNYKVLVSLNHVYMPYIWKSIKYSIGTLGLVLTVNNLMVIYLNWSFVQSFTSRIVVFIQQTSNIF
;
A
#
# COMPACT_ATOMS: atom_id res chain seq x y z
N MET A 1 -19.36 -30.49 -14.47
CA MET A 1 -18.49 -29.62 -15.29
C MET A 1 -18.74 -28.18 -14.87
N GLY A 2 -17.84 -27.63 -14.06
CA GLY A 2 -18.02 -26.33 -13.40
C GLY A 2 -17.85 -25.17 -14.39
N GLY A 3 -18.88 -24.34 -14.51
CA GLY A 3 -18.84 -23.15 -15.35
C GLY A 3 -17.75 -22.18 -14.86
N LYS A 4 -16.98 -21.64 -15.80
CA LYS A 4 -16.22 -20.41 -15.61
C LYS A 4 -17.24 -19.31 -15.30
N GLY A 5 -17.53 -19.09 -14.01
CA GLY A 5 -18.28 -17.93 -13.58
C GLY A 5 -17.39 -16.72 -13.84
N ASP A 6 -17.79 -15.86 -14.79
CA ASP A 6 -17.10 -14.59 -15.02
C ASP A 6 -17.06 -13.81 -13.71
N ILE A 7 -15.85 -13.52 -13.23
CA ILE A 7 -15.65 -12.76 -12.01
C ILE A 7 -16.19 -11.34 -12.26
N SER A 8 -17.31 -11.03 -11.61
CA SER A 8 -17.91 -9.70 -11.69
C SER A 8 -16.98 -8.66 -11.08
N ILE A 9 -16.74 -7.58 -11.82
CA ILE A 9 -15.93 -6.44 -11.35
C ILE A 9 -16.53 -5.85 -10.06
N PHE A 10 -17.86 -5.83 -9.94
CA PHE A 10 -18.54 -5.35 -8.73
C PHE A 10 -18.26 -6.23 -7.52
N GLN A 11 -18.18 -7.54 -7.70
CA GLN A 11 -17.83 -8.47 -6.63
C GLN A 11 -16.38 -8.23 -6.18
N PHE A 12 -15.45 -8.07 -7.13
CA PHE A 12 -14.07 -7.74 -6.82
C PHE A 12 -13.94 -6.42 -6.05
N LEU A 13 -14.59 -5.34 -6.54
CA LEU A 13 -14.58 -4.03 -5.89
C LEU A 13 -15.14 -4.09 -4.47
N TRP A 14 -16.23 -4.84 -4.26
CA TRP A 14 -16.77 -5.06 -2.91
C TRP A 14 -15.79 -5.80 -2.00
N GLU A 15 -15.08 -6.79 -2.53
CA GLU A 15 -14.09 -7.54 -1.77
C GLU A 15 -12.89 -6.68 -1.36
N ILE A 16 -12.43 -5.77 -2.21
CA ILE A 16 -11.28 -4.90 -1.94
C ILE A 16 -11.63 -3.55 -1.30
N ARG A 17 -12.88 -3.32 -0.89
CA ARG A 17 -13.35 -2.02 -0.38
C ARG A 17 -12.48 -1.39 0.71
N PHE A 18 -11.91 -2.19 1.60
CA PHE A 18 -11.01 -1.69 2.65
C PHE A 18 -9.62 -1.34 2.13
N ILE A 19 -9.12 -2.07 1.12
CA ILE A 19 -7.90 -1.69 0.40
C ILE A 19 -8.16 -0.36 -0.31
N PHE A 20 -9.27 -0.24 -1.02
CA PHE A 20 -9.62 1.00 -1.69
C PHE A 20 -9.73 2.19 -0.69
N LEU A 21 -10.46 1.99 0.41
CA LEU A 21 -10.65 3.02 1.43
C LEU A 21 -9.34 3.45 2.10
N PHE A 22 -8.52 2.51 2.59
CA PHE A 22 -7.35 2.86 3.39
C PHE A 22 -6.08 3.05 2.55
N TYR A 23 -5.84 2.19 1.57
CA TYR A 23 -4.61 2.24 0.77
C TYR A 23 -4.66 3.29 -0.35
N ILE A 24 -5.85 3.60 -0.88
CA ILE A 24 -5.98 4.54 -2.01
C ILE A 24 -6.48 5.88 -1.54
N VAL A 25 -7.66 5.89 -0.91
CA VAL A 25 -8.28 7.15 -0.48
C VAL A 25 -7.57 7.70 0.76
N GLY A 26 -7.51 6.92 1.84
CA GLY A 26 -6.90 7.32 3.10
C GLY A 26 -5.43 7.73 2.94
N ASP A 27 -4.59 6.78 2.55
CA ASP A 27 -3.17 7.02 2.35
C ASP A 27 -2.91 8.08 1.27
N GLY A 28 -3.64 8.05 0.14
CA GLY A 28 -3.46 9.05 -0.92
C GLY A 28 -3.78 10.48 -0.47
N ILE A 29 -4.94 10.70 0.17
CA ILE A 29 -5.32 12.03 0.67
C ILE A 29 -4.36 12.50 1.76
N THR A 30 -4.04 11.61 2.71
CA THR A 30 -3.16 11.99 3.82
C THR A 30 -1.73 12.25 3.37
N THR A 31 -1.21 11.53 2.37
CA THR A 31 0.07 11.87 1.73
C THR A 31 0.01 13.23 1.06
N MET A 32 -1.05 13.53 0.29
CA MET A 32 -1.20 14.86 -0.33
C MET A 32 -1.21 16.01 0.68
N VAL A 33 -1.88 15.82 1.81
CA VAL A 33 -1.92 16.82 2.87
C VAL A 33 -0.57 16.91 3.57
N ALA A 34 0.06 15.78 3.93
CA ALA A 34 1.36 15.73 4.60
C ALA A 34 2.47 16.39 3.78
N LEU A 35 2.43 16.24 2.45
CA LEU A 35 3.33 16.90 1.50
C LEU A 35 3.29 18.43 1.60
N GLY A 36 2.10 19.00 1.85
CA GLY A 36 1.95 20.44 2.09
C GLY A 36 2.68 20.94 3.35
N TYR A 37 3.04 20.03 4.26
CA TYR A 37 3.80 20.31 5.47
C TYR A 37 5.30 20.03 5.33
N GLY A 38 5.79 19.67 4.13
CA GLY A 38 7.22 19.60 3.82
C GLY A 38 7.98 18.43 4.45
N GLN A 39 7.29 17.36 4.88
CA GLN A 39 7.93 16.14 5.37
C GLN A 39 7.54 14.94 4.53
N GLU A 40 8.36 14.63 3.52
CA GLU A 40 8.28 13.36 2.81
C GLU A 40 9.40 12.43 3.26
N ALA A 41 9.04 11.38 4.01
CA ALA A 41 10.01 10.41 4.53
C ALA A 41 10.50 9.42 3.47
N ASN A 42 10.11 9.56 2.21
CA ASN A 42 10.25 8.53 1.18
C ASN A 42 10.87 9.09 -0.11
N PHE A 43 12.21 9.12 -0.14
CA PHE A 43 13.04 9.66 -1.24
C PHE A 43 12.64 9.18 -2.64
N PHE A 44 12.14 7.94 -2.77
CA PHE A 44 11.68 7.38 -4.04
C PHE A 44 10.39 8.04 -4.55
N LEU A 45 9.44 8.29 -3.65
CA LEU A 45 8.18 8.97 -4.00
C LEU A 45 8.44 10.45 -4.28
N GLU A 46 9.29 11.09 -3.48
CA GLU A 46 9.70 12.48 -3.65
C GLU A 46 10.30 12.73 -5.05
N GLY A 47 11.23 11.87 -5.49
CA GLY A 47 11.84 11.99 -6.81
C GLY A 47 10.82 11.89 -7.95
N ILE A 48 9.90 10.91 -7.89
CA ILE A 48 8.85 10.74 -8.92
C ILE A 48 7.87 11.92 -8.89
N MET A 49 7.58 12.45 -7.72
CA MET A 49 6.66 13.57 -7.55
C MET A 49 7.23 14.89 -8.04
N LEU A 50 8.53 15.14 -7.85
CA LEU A 50 9.21 16.31 -8.39
C LEU A 50 9.16 16.34 -9.91
N ASP A 51 9.33 15.18 -10.55
CA ASP A 51 9.42 15.08 -12.01
C ASP A 51 8.04 15.00 -12.70
N TYR A 52 7.05 14.33 -12.10
CA TYR A 52 5.76 14.02 -12.73
C TYR A 52 4.54 14.58 -12.00
N GLY A 53 4.73 15.20 -10.83
CA GLY A 53 3.67 15.79 -10.03
C GLY A 53 2.89 14.79 -9.16
N ILE A 54 2.08 15.35 -8.26
CA ILE A 54 1.36 14.62 -7.19
C ILE A 54 0.34 13.58 -7.70
N TYR A 55 -0.20 13.79 -8.89
CA TYR A 55 -1.18 12.87 -9.50
C TYR A 55 -0.57 11.51 -9.87
N THR A 56 0.75 11.43 -10.00
CA THR A 56 1.49 10.19 -10.28
C THR A 56 1.33 9.16 -9.16
N ILE A 57 1.12 9.60 -7.91
CA ILE A 57 0.82 8.72 -6.77
C ILE A 57 -0.45 7.92 -7.03
N PHE A 58 -1.51 8.58 -7.51
CA PHE A 58 -2.78 7.93 -7.80
C PHE A 58 -2.67 6.97 -8.98
N LEU A 59 -1.87 7.30 -9.99
CA LEU A 59 -1.60 6.42 -11.11
C LEU A 59 -0.89 5.14 -10.64
N LEU A 60 0.17 5.25 -9.84
CA LEU A 60 0.90 4.10 -9.31
C LEU A 60 0.01 3.21 -8.43
N LYS A 61 -0.82 3.82 -7.58
CA LYS A 61 -1.81 3.10 -6.77
C LYS A 61 -2.88 2.40 -7.62
N SER A 62 -3.32 3.03 -8.70
CA SER A 62 -4.29 2.44 -9.64
C SER A 62 -3.69 1.22 -10.37
N LEU A 63 -2.43 1.32 -10.79
CA LEU A 63 -1.68 0.20 -11.38
C LEU A 63 -1.54 -0.95 -10.37
N TYR A 64 -1.30 -0.64 -9.10
CA TYR A 64 -1.29 -1.64 -8.04
C TYR A 64 -2.64 -2.37 -7.88
N ILE A 65 -3.79 -1.68 -7.99
CA ILE A 65 -5.11 -2.36 -8.02
C ILE A 65 -5.20 -3.32 -9.20
N ALA A 66 -4.73 -2.93 -10.39
CA ALA A 66 -4.78 -3.79 -11.57
C ALA A 66 -3.99 -5.09 -11.33
N ILE A 67 -2.83 -4.98 -10.67
CA ILE A 67 -2.03 -6.15 -10.24
C ILE A 67 -2.82 -7.00 -9.24
N ILE A 68 -3.48 -6.40 -8.24
CA ILE A 68 -4.33 -7.13 -7.28
C ILE A 68 -5.46 -7.86 -8.00
N PHE A 69 -6.11 -7.21 -8.96
CA PHE A 69 -7.20 -7.81 -9.75
C PHE A 69 -6.70 -9.01 -10.56
N TYR A 70 -5.53 -8.88 -11.19
CA TYR A 70 -4.90 -9.99 -11.89
C TYR A 70 -4.60 -11.16 -10.93
N ASN A 71 -4.00 -10.88 -9.76
CA ASN A 71 -3.72 -11.91 -8.76
C ASN A 71 -4.99 -12.59 -8.25
N TYR A 72 -6.07 -11.83 -8.03
CA TYR A 72 -7.37 -12.38 -7.65
C TYR A 72 -7.89 -13.35 -8.70
N LYS A 73 -7.85 -12.97 -9.99
CA LYS A 73 -8.24 -13.85 -11.10
C LYS A 73 -7.43 -15.15 -11.11
N VAL A 74 -6.11 -15.05 -10.96
CA VAL A 74 -5.22 -16.22 -10.93
C VAL A 74 -5.57 -17.13 -9.75
N LEU A 75 -5.69 -16.58 -8.54
CA LEU A 75 -6.01 -17.35 -7.33
C LEU A 75 -7.36 -18.07 -7.42
N VAL A 76 -8.39 -17.39 -7.95
CA VAL A 76 -9.71 -18.00 -8.16
C VAL A 76 -9.65 -19.10 -9.22
N SER A 77 -8.83 -18.94 -10.27
CA SER A 77 -8.70 -19.94 -11.34
C SER A 77 -8.00 -21.24 -10.92
N LEU A 78 -7.15 -21.18 -9.89
CA LEU A 78 -6.35 -22.32 -9.44
C LEU A 78 -7.15 -23.40 -8.71
N ASN A 79 -8.45 -23.18 -8.41
CA ASN A 79 -9.41 -24.16 -7.85
C ASN A 79 -8.86 -25.02 -6.69
N HIS A 80 -7.96 -24.45 -5.88
CA HIS A 80 -7.28 -25.17 -4.81
C HIS A 80 -7.85 -24.75 -3.43
N VAL A 81 -7.97 -25.70 -2.51
CA VAL A 81 -8.63 -25.53 -1.19
C VAL A 81 -8.03 -24.38 -0.35
N TYR A 82 -6.74 -24.11 -0.51
CA TYR A 82 -6.03 -23.02 0.19
C TYR A 82 -6.17 -21.63 -0.44
N MET A 83 -6.60 -21.51 -1.70
CA MET A 83 -6.65 -20.21 -2.41
C MET A 83 -7.54 -19.17 -1.72
N PRO A 84 -8.71 -19.51 -1.16
CA PRO A 84 -9.52 -18.55 -0.41
C PRO A 84 -8.80 -17.99 0.82
N TYR A 85 -8.00 -18.81 1.51
CA TYR A 85 -7.22 -18.37 2.68
C TYR A 85 -6.06 -17.47 2.29
N ILE A 86 -5.34 -17.82 1.21
CA ILE A 86 -4.25 -17.01 0.66
C ILE A 86 -4.80 -15.64 0.24
N TRP A 87 -5.89 -15.62 -0.52
CA TRP A 87 -6.54 -14.37 -0.93
C TRP A 87 -6.99 -13.53 0.26
N LYS A 88 -7.61 -14.15 1.26
CA LYS A 88 -8.01 -13.48 2.50
C LYS A 88 -6.81 -12.84 3.21
N SER A 89 -5.70 -13.57 3.32
CA SER A 89 -4.46 -13.10 3.94
C SER A 89 -3.84 -11.91 3.18
N ILE A 90 -3.74 -12.00 1.85
CA ILE A 90 -3.25 -10.92 0.99
C ILE A 90 -4.12 -9.68 1.19
N LYS A 91 -5.44 -9.83 1.13
CA LYS A 91 -6.38 -8.72 1.27
C LYS A 91 -6.24 -8.00 2.62
N TYR A 92 -6.21 -8.75 3.73
CA TYR A 92 -6.06 -8.15 5.04
C TYR A 92 -4.69 -7.52 5.23
N SER A 93 -3.63 -8.15 4.74
CA SER A 93 -2.27 -7.59 4.79
C SER A 93 -2.21 -6.24 4.09
N ILE A 94 -2.73 -6.14 2.86
CA ILE A 94 -2.75 -4.89 2.10
C ILE A 94 -3.64 -3.84 2.78
N GLY A 95 -4.82 -4.23 3.25
CA GLY A 95 -5.73 -3.32 3.97
C GLY A 95 -5.09 -2.75 5.24
N THR A 96 -4.44 -3.60 6.03
CA THR A 96 -3.70 -3.20 7.25
C THR A 96 -2.52 -2.30 6.90
N LEU A 97 -1.75 -2.61 5.86
CA LEU A 97 -0.67 -1.73 5.39
C LEU A 97 -1.20 -0.34 5.02
N GLY A 98 -2.31 -0.27 4.25
CA GLY A 98 -2.95 1.00 3.93
C GLY A 98 -3.39 1.79 5.16
N LEU A 99 -3.94 1.10 6.16
CA LEU A 99 -4.33 1.73 7.42
C LEU A 99 -3.11 2.27 8.18
N VAL A 100 -2.05 1.47 8.32
CA VAL A 100 -0.80 1.89 8.99
C VAL A 100 -0.19 3.10 8.30
N LEU A 101 -0.15 3.13 6.97
CA LEU A 101 0.35 4.27 6.20
C LEU A 101 -0.53 5.52 6.40
N THR A 102 -1.85 5.37 6.34
CA THR A 102 -2.79 6.47 6.61
C THR A 102 -2.58 7.05 8.00
N VAL A 103 -2.48 6.20 9.02
CA VAL A 103 -2.24 6.64 10.41
C VAL A 103 -0.87 7.30 10.53
N ASN A 104 0.17 6.76 9.87
CA ASN A 104 1.49 7.38 9.84
C ASN A 104 1.45 8.80 9.25
N ASN A 105 0.77 8.98 8.12
CA ASN A 105 0.64 10.29 7.49
C ASN A 105 -0.17 11.26 8.37
N LEU A 106 -1.21 10.80 9.06
CA LEU A 106 -1.94 11.61 10.04
C LEU A 106 -1.04 12.01 11.22
N MET A 107 -0.17 11.12 11.72
CA MET A 107 0.81 11.47 12.76
C MET A 107 1.81 12.52 12.26
N VAL A 108 2.24 12.46 11.01
CA VAL A 108 3.07 13.50 10.41
C VAL A 108 2.34 14.84 10.41
N ILE A 109 1.09 14.88 9.95
CA ILE A 109 0.29 16.10 9.86
C ILE A 109 0.03 16.73 11.24
N TYR A 110 -0.39 15.92 12.23
CA TYR A 110 -0.85 16.44 13.52
C TYR A 110 0.25 16.52 14.59
N LEU A 111 1.27 15.66 14.51
CA LEU A 111 2.29 15.51 15.54
C LEU A 111 3.70 15.84 15.04
N ASN A 112 3.88 16.19 13.76
CA ASN A 112 5.19 16.34 13.11
C ASN A 112 6.13 15.14 13.36
N TRP A 113 5.55 13.94 13.46
CA TRP A 113 6.28 12.72 13.77
C TRP A 113 5.87 11.57 12.86
N SER A 114 6.87 10.90 12.29
CA SER A 114 6.71 9.72 11.43
C SER A 114 7.22 8.47 12.13
N PHE A 115 6.32 7.52 12.41
CA PHE A 115 6.67 6.20 12.94
C PHE A 115 7.55 5.44 11.95
N VAL A 116 7.19 5.47 10.66
CA VAL A 116 7.93 4.79 9.59
C VAL A 116 9.36 5.31 9.52
N GLN A 117 9.57 6.63 9.53
CA GLN A 117 10.91 7.23 9.49
C GLN A 117 11.73 6.90 10.75
N SER A 118 11.08 6.89 11.91
CA SER A 118 11.72 6.53 13.18
C SER A 118 12.18 5.07 13.20
N PHE A 119 11.45 4.19 12.53
CA PHE A 119 11.80 2.78 12.42
C PHE A 119 12.90 2.53 11.38
N THR A 120 12.80 3.12 10.18
CA THR A 120 13.80 2.96 9.11
C THR A 120 15.15 3.51 9.51
N SER A 121 15.21 4.68 10.15
CA SER A 121 16.46 5.27 10.68
C SER A 121 17.15 4.34 11.68
N ARG A 122 16.40 3.70 12.58
CA ARG A 122 16.94 2.73 13.55
C ARG A 122 17.51 1.48 12.88
N ILE A 123 16.86 0.97 11.84
CA ILE A 123 17.38 -0.16 11.06
C ILE A 123 18.68 0.21 10.35
N VAL A 124 18.74 1.38 9.70
CA VAL A 124 19.96 1.83 9.00
C VAL A 124 21.12 1.97 9.96
N VAL A 125 20.90 2.56 11.14
CA VAL A 125 21.92 2.67 12.20
C VAL A 125 22.37 1.28 12.67
N PHE A 126 21.44 0.35 12.87
CA PHE A 126 21.78 -1.03 13.25
C PHE A 126 22.63 -1.72 12.17
N ILE A 127 22.27 -1.61 10.89
CA ILE A 127 23.02 -2.16 9.77
C ILE A 127 24.43 -1.56 9.72
N GLN A 128 24.55 -0.23 9.82
CA GLN A 128 25.85 0.46 9.83
C GLN A 128 26.72 0.06 11.03
N GLN A 129 26.12 -0.16 12.19
CA GLN A 129 26.85 -0.68 13.36
C GLN A 129 27.38 -2.08 13.09
N THR A 130 26.58 -2.98 12.52
CA THR A 130 27.04 -4.32 12.18
C THR A 130 28.10 -4.35 11.08
N SER A 131 28.05 -3.44 10.10
CA SER A 131 29.07 -3.37 9.03
C SER A 131 30.40 -2.78 9.49
N ASN A 132 30.43 -2.03 10.59
CA ASN A 132 31.66 -1.47 11.17
C ASN A 132 32.35 -2.44 12.15
N ILE A 133 31.76 -3.61 12.41
CA ILE A 133 32.30 -4.65 13.31
C ILE A 133 32.98 -5.78 12.50
N PHE A 134 32.84 -5.79 11.16
CA PHE A 134 33.53 -6.69 10.22
C PHE A 134 34.48 -5.89 9.34
#